data_AF-A0A3Q9BUU5-F1
#
_entry.id   AF-A0A3Q9BUU5-F1
#
_cell.length_a   1.000
_cell.length_b   1.000
_cell.length_c   1.000
_cell.angle_alpha   90.00
_cell.angle_beta   90.00
_cell.angle_gamma   90.00
#
_symmetry.space_group_name_H-M   'P 1'
#
loop_
_entity.id
_entity.type
_entity.pdbx_description
1 polymer ?
#
loop_
_entity_poly.entity_id
_entity_poly.type
_entity_poly.pdbx_seq_one_letter_code
_entity_poly.pdbx_strand_id
1 'polypeptide(L)' 'MIVLWPAFLMACVATGLFFSLVDPMELIVLDERIKVHALGAYTIGFFAFWMLGILSSGLTALLVQKSR' A
#
# COMPACT_ATOMS: atom_id res chain seq x y z
N MET A 1 1.45 -14.14 -10.37
CA MET A 1 0.09 -13.74 -10.80
C MET A 1 -0.94 -13.90 -9.68
N ILE A 2 -1.02 -15.08 -9.04
CA ILE A 2 -2.03 -15.37 -7.98
C ILE A 2 -1.96 -14.40 -6.79
N VAL A 3 -0.78 -13.95 -6.38
CA VAL A 3 -0.61 -13.02 -5.26
C VAL A 3 -0.55 -11.56 -5.71
N LEU A 4 0.22 -11.27 -6.77
CA LEU A 4 0.53 -9.90 -7.21
C LEU A 4 -0.73 -9.11 -7.64
N TRP A 5 -1.63 -9.77 -8.37
CA TRP A 5 -2.83 -9.14 -8.95
C TRP A 5 -3.93 -8.87 -7.92
N PRO A 6 -4.33 -9.83 -7.06
CA PRO A 6 -5.28 -9.54 -5.99
C PRO A 6 -4.75 -8.50 -4.98
N ALA A 7 -3.44 -8.54 -4.68
CA ALA A 7 -2.82 -7.53 -3.83
C ALA A 7 -2.92 -6.12 -4.44
N PHE A 8 -2.82 -5.99 -5.77
CA PHE A 8 -2.97 -4.71 -6.46
C PHE A 8 -4.38 -4.14 -6.30
N LEU A 9 -5.41 -4.97 -6.52
CA LEU A 9 -6.82 -4.56 -6.35
C LEU A 9 -7.11 -4.15 -4.90
N MET A 10 -6.63 -4.93 -3.92
CA MET A 10 -6.78 -4.58 -2.52
C MET A 10 -6.01 -3.32 -2.13
N ALA A 11 -4.86 -3.06 -2.75
CA ALA A 11 -4.14 -1.80 -2.56
C ALA A 11 -4.95 -0.60 -3.05
N CYS A 12 -5.60 -0.68 -4.22
CA CYS A 12 -6.49 0.40 -4.69
C CYS A 12 -7.60 0.72 -3.68
N VAL A 13 -8.25 -0.33 -3.14
CA VAL A 13 -9.31 -0.17 -2.14
C VAL A 13 -8.76 0.41 -0.82
N ALA A 14 -7.64 -0.13 -0.33
CA ALA A 14 -7.02 0.31 0.91
C ALA A 14 -6.54 1.78 0.82
N THR A 15 -5.92 2.17 -0.29
CA THR A 15 -5.53 3.56 -0.56
C THR A 15 -6.74 4.48 -0.58
N GLY A 16 -7.81 4.11 -1.29
CA GLY A 16 -9.04 4.91 -1.34
C GLY A 16 -9.68 5.09 0.02
N LEU A 17 -9.78 4.01 0.81
CA LEU A 17 -10.34 4.07 2.16
C LEU A 17 -9.45 4.85 3.12
N PHE A 18 -8.13 4.61 3.10
CA PHE A 18 -7.19 5.28 3.99
C PHE A 18 -7.19 6.79 3.78
N PHE A 19 -7.06 7.25 2.54
CA PHE A 19 -7.06 8.68 2.24
C PHE A 19 -8.45 9.32 2.24
N SER A 20 -9.53 8.53 2.26
CA SER A 20 -10.86 9.07 2.58
C SER A 20 -11.00 9.38 4.07
N LEU A 21 -10.19 8.78 4.94
CA LEU A 21 -10.19 8.99 6.38
C LEU A 21 -9.04 9.90 6.85
N VAL A 22 -7.94 9.91 6.12
CA VAL A 22 -6.70 10.62 6.45
C VAL A 22 -6.40 11.62 5.34
N ASP A 23 -6.36 12.92 5.67
CA ASP A 23 -6.05 13.95 4.68
C ASP A 23 -4.57 13.83 4.26
N PRO A 24 -4.26 13.60 2.98
CA PRO A 24 -2.88 13.54 2.49
C PRO A 24 -2.11 14.84 2.73
N MET A 25 -2.80 15.98 2.86
CA MET A 25 -2.18 17.27 3.12
C MET A 25 -1.79 17.47 4.59
N GLU A 26 -2.44 16.77 5.52
CA GLU A 26 -2.04 16.74 6.93
C GLU A 26 -0.88 15.77 7.19
N LEU A 27 -0.55 14.91 6.23
CA LEU A 27 0.60 14.02 6.25
C LEU A 27 1.90 14.83 5.98
N ILE A 28 2.20 15.81 6.83
CA ILE A 28 3.45 16.58 6.83
C ILE A 28 4.54 15.69 7.43
N VAL A 29 5.07 14.79 6.62
CA VAL A 29 5.88 13.66 7.13
C VAL A 29 7.25 14.10 7.66
N LEU A 30 7.88 15.16 7.15
CA LEU A 30 9.17 15.61 7.68
C LEU A 30 9.46 17.05 7.22
N ASP A 31 9.20 18.03 8.10
CA ASP A 31 9.57 19.45 7.93
C ASP A 31 8.89 20.12 6.71
N GLU A 32 8.61 21.42 6.75
CA GLU A 32 7.89 22.17 5.68
C GLU A 32 8.57 22.14 4.28
N ARG A 33 9.68 21.41 4.13
CA ARG A 33 10.54 21.37 2.93
C ARG A 33 10.15 20.30 1.91
N ILE A 34 9.46 19.23 2.30
CA ILE A 34 8.95 18.25 1.35
C ILE A 34 7.49 18.55 1.08
N LYS A 35 7.22 19.47 0.14
CA LYS A 35 5.89 19.65 -0.45
C LYS A 35 5.56 18.43 -1.30
N VAL A 36 5.22 17.32 -0.66
CA VAL A 36 4.61 16.18 -1.36
C VAL A 36 3.25 16.68 -1.84
N HIS A 37 3.12 16.86 -3.16
CA HIS A 37 1.81 17.08 -3.76
C HIS A 37 0.88 15.93 -3.37
N ALA A 38 -0.42 16.19 -3.23
CA ALA A 38 -1.42 15.17 -2.89
C ALA A 38 -1.23 13.89 -3.73
N LEU A 39 -0.96 14.04 -5.04
CA LEU A 39 -0.65 12.93 -5.96
C LEU A 39 0.53 12.06 -5.51
N GLY A 40 1.59 12.66 -4.98
CA GLY A 40 2.75 11.95 -4.43
C GLY A 40 2.38 11.10 -3.21
N ALA A 41 1.58 11.66 -2.29
CA ALA A 41 1.10 10.92 -1.11
C ALA A 41 0.23 9.72 -1.52
N TYR A 42 -0.72 9.91 -2.44
CA TYR A 42 -1.55 8.81 -2.98
C TYR A 42 -0.70 7.70 -3.60
N THR A 43 0.30 8.08 -4.40
CA THR A 43 1.18 7.12 -5.08
C THR A 43 2.00 6.31 -4.05
N ILE A 44 2.58 6.97 -3.05
CA ILE A 44 3.36 6.32 -1.99
C ILE A 44 2.46 5.36 -1.20
N GLY A 45 1.27 5.82 -0.79
CA GLY A 45 0.32 4.97 -0.05
C GLY A 45 -0.12 3.76 -0.86
N PHE A 46 -0.37 3.92 -2.16
CA PHE A 46 -0.67 2.81 -3.06
C PHE A 46 0.44 1.77 -3.11
N PHE A 47 1.67 2.18 -3.37
CA PHE A 47 2.80 1.25 -3.40
C PHE A 47 3.06 0.60 -2.04
N ALA A 48 2.89 1.32 -0.94
CA ALA A 48 3.03 0.79 0.41
C ALA A 48 2.00 -0.32 0.69
N PHE A 49 0.70 -0.07 0.46
CA PHE A 49 -0.34 -1.08 0.66
C PHE A 49 -0.18 -2.26 -0.29
N TRP A 50 0.23 -2.02 -1.53
CA TRP A 50 0.47 -3.09 -2.49
C TRP A 50 1.62 -3.99 -2.06
N MET A 51 2.74 -3.41 -1.64
CA MET A 51 3.90 -4.17 -1.15
C MET A 51 3.55 -4.97 0.11
N LEU A 52 2.80 -4.39 1.05
CA LEU A 52 2.30 -5.10 2.23
C LEU A 52 1.41 -6.29 1.84
N GLY A 53 0.49 -6.10 0.89
CA GLY A 53 -0.37 -7.17 0.38
C GLY A 53 0.42 -8.31 -0.29
N ILE A 54 1.43 -7.96 -1.11
CA ILE A 54 2.33 -8.93 -1.73
C ILE A 54 3.11 -9.70 -0.66
N LEU A 55 3.68 -9.02 0.33
CA LEU A 55 4.48 -9.64 1.39
C LEU A 55 3.63 -10.58 2.25
N SER A 56 2.46 -10.13 2.71
CA SER A 56 1.55 -10.94 3.54
C SER A 56 1.07 -12.21 2.84
N SER A 57 0.55 -12.06 1.62
CA SER A 57 0.07 -13.20 0.82
C SER A 57 1.22 -14.06 0.29
N GLY A 58 2.36 -13.45 -0.01
CA GLY A 58 3.58 -14.13 -0.44
C GLY A 58 4.16 -15.01 0.66
N LEU A 59 4.26 -14.49 1.89
CA LEU A 59 4.65 -15.26 3.08
C LEU A 59 3.70 -16.45 3.30
N THR A 60 2.39 -16.22 3.20
CA THR A 60 1.39 -17.29 3.31
C THR A 60 1.61 -18.36 2.25
N ALA A 61 1.80 -17.97 0.98
CA ALA A 61 2.06 -18.89 -0.11
C ALA A 61 3.36 -19.70 0.09
N LEU A 62 4.43 -19.06 0.59
CA LEU A 62 5.71 -19.72 0.90
C LEU A 62 5.56 -20.74 2.04
N LEU A 63 4.85 -20.38 3.11
CA LEU A 63 4.58 -21.29 4.23
C LEU A 63 3.75 -22.50 3.79
N VAL A 64 2.71 -22.27 2.99
CA VAL A 64 1.87 -23.34 2.43
C VAL A 64 2.65 -24.24 1.48
N GLN A 65 3.54 -23.70 0.64
CA GLN A 65 4.42 -24.51 -0.21
C GLN A 65 5.42 -25.33 0.61
N LYS A 66 6.05 -24.73 1.62
CA LYS A 66 7.02 -25.44 2.47
C LYS A 66 6.39 -26.55 3.31
N SER A 67 5.10 -26.44 3.63
CA SER A 67 4.37 -27.46 4.39
C SER A 67 3.93 -28.66 3.54
N ARG A 68 4.10 -28.62 2.22
CA ARG A 68 3.88 -29.76 1.32
C ARG A 68 5.18 -30.48 1.02
#